data_AF-Q2YKN6-F1
#
_entry.id   AF-Q2YKN6-F1
#
_cell.length_a   1.000
_cell.length_b   1.000
_cell.length_c   1.000
_cell.angle_alpha   90.00
_cell.angle_beta   90.00
_cell.angle_gamma   90.00
#
_symmetry.space_group_name_H-M   'P 1'
#
loop_
_entity.id
_entity.type
_entity.pdbx_description
1 polymer ?
#
loop_
_entity_poly.entity_id
_entity_poly.type
_entity_poly.pdbx_seq_one_letter_code
_entity_poly.pdbx_strand_id
1 'polypeptide(L)'
;MTRINCIPPAELTGPHLVAEYRELPRVFALVRAAIQRGEAPQDSRNPQQYTLGAGHVRFFYARLGYLAKRQAALIAEMQARGYAPQFTNIEELLIGIPLEWRADWEPTAEAIAINRARIAERLRR
;
A
#
# COMPACT_ATOMS: atom_id res chain seq x y z
N MET A 1 -4.23 -4.37 11.20
CA MET A 1 -3.26 -5.14 10.38
C MET A 1 -3.20 -4.40 9.06
N THR A 2 -2.05 -3.81 8.72
CA THR A 2 -1.93 -3.04 7.47
C THR A 2 -2.24 -3.92 6.27
N ARG A 3 -3.31 -3.60 5.54
CA ARG A 3 -3.68 -4.26 4.28
C ARG A 3 -3.71 -3.25 3.15
N ILE A 4 -2.88 -3.47 2.15
CA ILE A 4 -2.81 -2.70 0.92
C ILE A 4 -3.50 -3.51 -0.18
N ASN A 5 -4.62 -3.01 -0.68
CA ASN A 5 -5.26 -3.62 -1.81
C ASN A 5 -4.47 -3.29 -3.09
N CYS A 6 -4.77 -3.93 -4.22
CA CYS A 6 -4.19 -3.55 -5.51
C CYS A 6 -5.23 -3.41 -6.62
N ILE A 7 -6.51 -3.29 -6.23
CA ILE A 7 -7.62 -2.99 -7.12
C ILE A 7 -7.82 -1.46 -7.22
N PRO A 8 -8.55 -0.98 -8.25
CA PRO A 8 -8.95 0.42 -8.36
C PRO A 8 -9.64 0.91 -7.08
N PRO A 9 -9.29 2.09 -6.54
CA PRO A 9 -9.95 2.65 -5.34
C PRO A 9 -11.47 2.78 -5.46
N ALA A 10 -11.99 3.04 -6.67
CA ALA A 10 -13.42 3.09 -6.96
C ALA A 10 -14.17 1.79 -6.61
N GLU A 11 -13.49 0.65 -6.67
CA GLU A 11 -14.07 -0.66 -6.29
C GLU A 11 -14.08 -0.90 -4.77
N LEU A 12 -13.39 -0.06 -3.98
CA LEU A 12 -13.40 -0.18 -2.53
C LEU A 12 -14.71 0.34 -1.96
N THR A 13 -15.27 -0.36 -0.97
CA THR A 13 -16.32 0.21 -0.11
C THR A 13 -15.76 1.38 0.73
N GLY A 14 -16.62 2.29 1.18
CA GLY A 14 -16.21 3.41 2.06
C GLY A 14 -15.30 3.00 3.23
N PRO A 15 -15.68 1.99 4.06
CA PRO A 15 -14.83 1.53 5.17
C PRO A 15 -13.46 1.01 4.73
N HIS A 16 -13.41 0.24 3.64
CA HIS A 16 -12.14 -0.27 3.09
C HIS A 16 -11.24 0.85 2.55
N LEU A 17 -11.83 1.83 1.85
CA LEU A 17 -11.12 3.01 1.34
C LEU A 17 -10.46 3.80 2.49
N VAL A 18 -11.24 4.15 3.51
CA VAL A 18 -10.76 4.92 4.66
C VAL A 18 -9.74 4.14 5.47
N ALA A 19 -9.96 2.83 5.68
CA ALA A 19 -9.01 1.99 6.38
C ALA A 19 -7.66 1.95 5.65
N GLU A 20 -7.66 1.72 4.35
CA GLU A 20 -6.44 1.65 3.56
C GLU A 20 -5.69 2.99 3.55
N TYR A 21 -6.39 4.10 3.36
CA TYR A 21 -5.82 5.45 3.42
C TYR A 21 -5.06 5.72 4.74
N ARG A 22 -5.56 5.21 5.88
CA ARG A 22 -4.94 5.38 7.20
C ARG A 22 -3.80 4.40 7.46
N GLU A 23 -3.87 3.20 6.87
CA GLU A 23 -2.91 2.13 7.14
C GLU A 23 -1.70 2.16 6.20
N LEU A 24 -1.88 2.58 4.94
CA LEU A 24 -0.83 2.61 3.92
C LEU A 24 0.40 3.44 4.34
N PRO A 25 0.27 4.67 4.89
CA PRO A 25 1.41 5.47 5.32
C PRO A 25 2.33 4.77 6.34
N ARG A 26 1.82 3.79 7.10
CA ARG A 26 2.61 3.04 8.09
C ARG A 26 3.77 2.25 7.45
N VAL A 27 3.65 1.86 6.18
CA VAL A 27 4.71 1.11 5.47
C VAL A 27 5.98 1.95 5.32
N PHE A 28 5.85 3.25 5.10
CA PHE A 28 7.01 4.15 4.97
C PHE A 28 7.79 4.24 6.27
N ALA A 29 7.11 4.33 7.42
CA ALA A 29 7.76 4.31 8.74
C ALA A 29 8.49 2.98 9.00
N LEU A 30 7.89 1.86 8.58
CA LEU A 30 8.51 0.54 8.70
C LEU A 30 9.77 0.40 7.83
N VAL A 31 9.76 0.94 6.60
CA VAL A 31 10.94 0.96 5.73
C VAL A 31 12.05 1.84 6.31
N ARG A 32 11.73 3.01 6.88
CA ARG A 32 12.72 3.85 7.59
C ARG A 32 13.40 3.07 8.71
N ALA A 33 12.62 2.36 9.52
CA ALA A 33 13.16 1.51 10.58
C ALA A 33 14.00 0.34 10.01
N ALA A 34 13.63 -0.22 8.86
CA ALA A 34 14.41 -1.27 8.18
C ALA A 34 15.76 -0.74 7.68
N ILE A 35 15.78 0.44 7.07
CA ILE A 35 17.00 1.13 6.64
C ILE A 35 17.93 1.37 7.83
N GLN A 36 17.39 1.84 8.97
CA GLN A 36 18.17 2.04 10.20
C GLN A 36 18.77 0.74 10.75
N ARG A 37 18.15 -0.41 10.47
CA ARG A 37 18.68 -1.74 10.83
C ARG A 37 19.67 -2.29 9.79
N GLY A 38 20.00 -1.53 8.74
CA GLY A 38 20.89 -1.97 7.67
C GLY A 38 20.25 -2.96 6.69
N GLU A 39 18.93 -3.02 6.62
CA GLU A 39 18.24 -3.82 5.60
C GLU A 39 18.37 -3.15 4.22
N ALA A 40 18.12 -3.91 3.16
CA ALA A 40 18.12 -3.45 1.78
C ALA A 40 16.80 -3.84 1.08
N PRO A 41 16.42 -3.20 -0.04
CA PRO A 41 15.21 -3.56 -0.79
C PRO A 41 15.15 -5.05 -1.18
N GLN A 42 16.31 -5.63 -1.52
CA GLN A 42 16.52 -7.02 -1.93
C GLN A 42 16.67 -8.01 -0.77
N ASP A 43 16.38 -7.60 0.47
CA ASP A 43 16.41 -8.49 1.63
C ASP A 43 15.55 -9.74 1.39
N SER A 44 16.09 -10.92 1.71
CA SER A 44 15.45 -12.22 1.44
C SER A 44 14.09 -12.40 2.14
N ARG A 45 13.81 -11.60 3.18
CA ARG A 45 12.51 -11.57 3.87
C ARG A 45 11.44 -10.81 3.09
N ASN A 46 11.81 -10.06 2.05
CA ASN A 46 10.87 -9.32 1.20
C ASN A 46 10.39 -10.24 0.06
N PRO A 47 9.10 -10.58 -0.01
CA PRO A 47 8.60 -11.43 -1.08
C PRO A 47 8.81 -10.81 -2.47
N GLN A 48 9.16 -11.66 -3.44
CA GLN A 48 9.29 -11.27 -4.84
C GLN A 48 7.92 -11.19 -5.54
N GLN A 49 6.98 -12.03 -5.12
CA GLN A 49 5.61 -12.10 -5.66
C GLN A 49 4.61 -11.52 -4.66
N TYR A 50 3.52 -10.95 -5.20
CA TYR A 50 2.44 -10.40 -4.39
C TYR A 50 1.79 -11.50 -3.53
N THR A 51 1.49 -11.17 -2.27
CA THR A 51 0.83 -12.09 -1.34
C THR A 51 -0.12 -11.33 -0.41
N LEU A 52 -1.13 -12.02 0.12
CA LEU A 52 -1.97 -11.56 1.23
C LEU A 52 -1.67 -12.39 2.49
N GLY A 53 -1.53 -11.71 3.64
CA GLY A 53 -1.20 -12.35 4.92
C GLY A 53 0.28 -12.21 5.25
N ALA A 54 0.95 -13.31 5.60
CA ALA A 54 2.37 -13.29 5.94
C ALA A 54 3.21 -12.75 4.77
N GLY A 55 4.12 -11.82 5.06
CA GLY A 55 4.96 -11.18 4.04
C GLY A 55 4.29 -10.04 3.24
N HIS A 56 2.98 -9.84 3.37
CA HIS A 56 2.24 -8.83 2.59
C HIS A 56 2.81 -7.42 2.70
N VAL A 57 3.08 -6.96 3.93
CA VAL A 57 3.64 -5.62 4.14
C VAL A 57 5.09 -5.54 3.63
N ARG A 58 5.89 -6.59 3.82
CA ARG A 58 7.28 -6.64 3.36
C ARG A 58 7.41 -6.67 1.85
N PHE A 59 6.42 -7.21 1.14
CA PHE A 59 6.38 -7.13 -0.34
C PHE A 59 6.46 -5.67 -0.80
N PHE A 60 5.84 -4.74 -0.09
CA PHE A 60 5.86 -3.33 -0.48
C PHE A 60 7.10 -2.56 -0.03
N TYR A 61 8.01 -3.14 0.75
CA TYR A 61 9.19 -2.42 1.22
C TYR A 61 10.04 -1.89 0.05
N ALA A 62 10.30 -2.73 -0.95
CA ALA A 62 11.03 -2.32 -2.14
C ALA A 62 10.22 -1.47 -3.13
N ARG A 63 8.91 -1.26 -2.89
CA ARG A 63 7.93 -0.76 -3.86
C ARG A 63 7.22 0.51 -3.40
N LEU A 64 7.95 1.42 -2.75
CA LEU A 64 7.35 2.64 -2.21
C LEU A 64 6.88 3.63 -3.29
N GLY A 65 7.38 3.51 -4.53
CA GLY A 65 6.89 4.28 -5.68
C GLY A 65 5.42 3.93 -5.97
N TYR A 66 5.10 2.63 -6.00
CA TYR A 66 3.74 2.14 -6.11
C TYR A 66 2.85 2.67 -4.96
N LEU A 67 3.34 2.60 -3.71
CA LEU A 67 2.55 3.05 -2.55
C LEU A 67 2.26 4.55 -2.57
N ALA A 68 3.20 5.39 -3.02
CA ALA A 68 2.97 6.83 -3.16
C ALA A 68 1.85 7.12 -4.17
N LYS A 69 1.90 6.50 -5.35
CA LYS A 69 0.85 6.61 -6.38
C LYS A 69 -0.49 6.09 -5.87
N ARG A 70 -0.47 4.98 -5.13
CA ARG A 70 -1.66 4.40 -4.53
C ARG A 70 -2.28 5.31 -3.48
N GLN A 71 -1.48 5.92 -2.60
CA GLN A 71 -1.99 6.87 -1.61
C GLN A 71 -2.64 8.08 -2.28
N ALA A 72 -2.04 8.60 -3.36
CA ALA A 72 -2.63 9.67 -4.16
C ALA A 72 -3.99 9.27 -4.74
N ALA A 73 -4.10 8.05 -5.29
CA ALA A 73 -5.35 7.52 -5.83
C ALA A 73 -6.42 7.31 -4.74
N LEU A 74 -6.05 6.89 -3.54
CA LEU A 74 -6.96 6.78 -2.40
C LEU A 74 -7.48 8.15 -1.96
N ILE A 75 -6.60 9.16 -1.89
CA ILE A 75 -6.98 10.55 -1.56
C ILE A 75 -7.97 11.10 -2.59
N ALA A 76 -7.68 10.92 -3.88
CA ALA A 76 -8.55 11.38 -4.96
C ALA A 76 -9.93 10.72 -4.89
N GLU A 77 -9.99 9.40 -4.66
CA GLU A 77 -11.25 8.68 -4.50
C GLU A 77 -12.02 9.12 -3.24
N MET A 78 -11.31 9.40 -2.13
CA MET A 78 -11.93 9.93 -0.92
C MET A 78 -12.57 11.29 -1.18
N GLN A 79 -11.86 12.21 -1.85
CA GLN A 79 -12.37 13.53 -2.22
C GLN A 79 -13.56 13.42 -3.18
N ALA A 80 -13.49 12.53 -4.18
CA ALA A 80 -14.59 12.29 -5.12
C ALA A 80 -15.88 11.83 -4.44
N ARG A 81 -15.77 11.12 -3.30
CA ARG A 81 -16.91 10.67 -2.48
C ARG A 81 -17.32 11.67 -1.39
N GLY A 82 -16.73 12.86 -1.35
CA GLY A 82 -17.03 13.89 -0.36
C GLY A 82 -16.41 13.68 1.02
N TYR A 83 -15.44 12.77 1.17
CA TYR A 83 -14.63 12.69 2.40
C TYR A 83 -13.60 13.81 2.43
N ALA A 84 -13.19 14.21 3.64
CA ALA A 84 -12.15 15.22 3.87
C ALA A 84 -10.86 14.57 4.43
N PRO A 85 -9.99 13.99 3.58
CA PRO A 85 -8.71 13.44 4.01
C PRO A 85 -7.83 14.55 4.58
N GLN A 86 -7.29 14.35 5.78
CA GLN A 86 -6.47 15.35 6.49
C GLN A 86 -5.02 15.34 6.02
N PHE A 87 -4.49 14.15 5.71
CA PHE A 87 -3.18 13.96 5.13
C PHE A 87 -3.28 13.86 3.61
N THR A 88 -2.68 14.81 2.90
CA THR A 88 -2.68 14.89 1.44
C THR A 88 -1.29 15.04 0.82
N ASN A 89 -0.27 15.30 1.63
CA ASN A 89 1.09 15.51 1.14
C ASN A 89 1.83 14.18 0.92
N ILE A 90 1.76 13.66 -0.31
CA ILE A 90 2.41 12.40 -0.67
C ILE A 90 3.94 12.49 -0.65
N GLU A 91 4.50 13.65 -0.98
CA GLU A 91 5.95 13.85 -1.05
C GLU A 91 6.59 13.62 0.31
N GLU A 92 5.91 14.03 1.39
CA GLU A 92 6.34 13.84 2.78
C GLU A 92 6.61 12.37 3.12
N LEU A 93 5.85 11.44 2.55
CA LEU A 93 6.04 10.00 2.77
C LEU A 93 7.42 9.52 2.27
N LEU A 94 7.94 10.14 1.21
CA LEU A 94 9.15 9.73 0.52
C LEU A 94 10.41 10.49 0.99
N ILE A 95 10.28 11.63 1.66
CA ILE A 95 11.42 12.46 2.11
C ILE A 95 12.43 11.61 2.88
N GLY A 96 13.71 11.64 2.50
CA GLY A 96 14.77 10.91 3.21
C GLY A 96 14.77 9.38 3.04
N ILE A 97 13.90 8.80 2.20
CA ILE A 97 13.97 7.38 1.82
C ILE A 97 14.81 7.25 0.54
N PRO A 98 15.86 6.40 0.47
CA PRO A 98 16.68 6.26 -0.73
C PRO A 98 15.88 5.76 -1.96
N LEU A 99 16.31 6.13 -3.17
CA LEU A 99 15.58 5.85 -4.42
C LEU A 99 15.39 4.35 -4.69
N GLU A 100 16.35 3.52 -4.28
CA GLU A 100 16.32 2.05 -4.39
C GLU A 100 15.11 1.38 -3.69
N TRP A 101 14.49 2.02 -2.70
CA TRP A 101 13.27 1.53 -2.03
C TRP A 101 11.98 1.96 -2.76
N ARG A 102 12.10 2.83 -3.75
CA ARG A 102 10.98 3.51 -4.40
C ARG A 102 10.63 2.89 -5.75
N ALA A 103 10.87 1.58 -5.93
CA ALA A 103 10.50 0.93 -7.18
C ALA A 103 8.98 1.02 -7.42
N ASP A 104 8.62 1.02 -8.68
CA ASP A 104 7.23 0.86 -9.12
C ASP A 104 6.87 -0.62 -9.23
N TRP A 105 5.57 -0.88 -9.28
CA TRP A 105 5.03 -2.21 -9.49
C TRP A 105 3.64 -2.10 -10.12
N GLU A 106 3.37 -2.94 -11.11
CA GLU A 106 2.05 -3.06 -11.71
C GLU A 106 1.37 -4.34 -11.18
N PRO A 107 0.15 -4.24 -10.62
CA PRO A 107 -0.58 -5.41 -10.14
C PRO A 107 -0.86 -6.42 -11.27
N THR A 108 -0.57 -7.70 -11.02
CA THR A 108 -0.96 -8.77 -11.96
C THR A 108 -2.45 -9.09 -11.86
N ALA A 109 -2.99 -9.76 -12.87
CA ALA A 109 -4.39 -10.20 -12.88
C ALA A 109 -4.71 -11.09 -11.65
N GLU A 110 -3.77 -11.94 -11.25
CA GLU A 110 -3.89 -12.80 -10.07
C GLU A 110 -3.92 -11.99 -8.77
N ALA A 111 -3.04 -10.98 -8.64
CA ALA A 111 -3.02 -10.11 -7.48
C ALA A 111 -4.36 -9.35 -7.35
N ILE A 112 -4.88 -8.82 -8.45
CA ILE A 112 -6.18 -8.16 -8.51
C ILE A 112 -7.31 -9.13 -8.11
N ALA A 113 -7.33 -10.33 -8.67
CA ALA A 113 -8.34 -11.36 -8.37
C ALA A 113 -8.34 -11.75 -6.88
N ILE A 114 -7.15 -11.96 -6.29
CA ILE A 114 -6.99 -12.29 -4.87
C ILE A 114 -7.54 -11.16 -3.97
N ASN A 115 -7.34 -9.90 -4.35
CA ASN A 115 -7.86 -8.76 -3.60
C ASN A 115 -9.39 -8.66 -3.67
N ARG A 116 -9.98 -8.80 -4.86
CA ARG A 116 -11.44 -8.82 -5.03
C ARG A 116 -12.08 -9.95 -4.22
N ALA A 117 -11.50 -11.15 -4.28
CA ALA A 117 -11.96 -12.30 -3.51
C ALA A 117 -11.91 -12.03 -1.99
N ARG A 118 -10.82 -11.41 -1.50
CA ARG A 118 -10.68 -11.06 -0.08
C ARG A 118 -11.71 -10.02 0.38
N ILE A 119 -12.01 -9.02 -0.45
CA ILE A 119 -13.03 -8.02 -0.14
C ILE A 119 -14.40 -8.68 -0.10
N ALA A 120 -14.74 -9.51 -1.08
CA ALA A 120 -16.01 -10.25 -1.10
C ALA A 120 -16.15 -11.21 0.09
N GLU A 121 -15.07 -11.83 0.56
CA GLU A 121 -15.06 -12.61 1.81
C GLU A 121 -15.39 -11.74 3.03
N ARG A 122 -14.83 -10.54 3.11
CA ARG A 122 -15.05 -9.62 4.24
C ARG A 122 -16.44 -9.00 4.26
N LEU A 123 -17.07 -8.81 3.11
CA LEU A 123 -18.45 -8.28 3.02
C LEU A 123 -19.52 -9.32 3.36
N ARG A 124 -19.17 -10.61 3.34
CA ARG A 124 -20.07 -11.72 3.72
C ARG A 124 -20.06 -12.02 5.22
N ARG A 125 -19.20 -11.34 6.00
CA ARG A 125 -19.05 -11.50 7.45
C ARG A 125 -19.59 -10.26 8.15
#